data_AF-A0A239VLK6-F1
#
_entry.id   AF-A0A239VLK6-F1
#
_cell.length_a   1.000
_cell.length_b   1.000
_cell.length_c   1.000
_cell.angle_alpha   90.00
_cell.angle_beta   90.00
_cell.angle_gamma   90.00
#
_symmetry.space_group_name_H-M   'P 1'
#
loop_
_entity.id
_entity.type
_entity.pdbx_description
1 polymer ?
#
loop_
_entity_poly.entity_id
_entity_poly.type
_entity_poly.pdbx_seq_one_letter_code
_entity_poly.pdbx_strand_id
1 'polypeptide(L)'
;MVIFAQADVEPEVAEDQLLAEATWSWLTDSLTAEGVDYQRLGGTVTRTSSRGFGALEGERASNAVEVRASWSPVNRHVAGQFRAFGDLLAYMGVTAGAK
;
A
#
# COMPACT_ATOMS: atom_id res chain seq x y z
N MET A 1 10.47 12.54 0.28
CA MET A 1 9.08 12.27 -0.15
C MET A 1 8.31 11.70 1.00
N VAL A 2 7.02 12.01 1.04
CA VAL A 2 6.08 11.50 2.03
C VAL A 2 4.85 11.08 1.24
N ILE A 3 4.37 9.87 1.46
CA ILE A 3 3.22 9.31 0.75
C ILE A 3 2.22 8.71 1.72
N PHE A 4 0.99 8.69 1.25
CA PHE A 4 -0.14 7.98 1.83
C PHE A 4 -0.89 7.30 0.68
N ALA A 5 -1.19 6.02 0.81
CA ALA A 5 -2.08 5.33 -0.10
C ALA A 5 -2.93 4.32 0.68
N GLN A 6 -4.17 4.12 0.24
CA GLN A 6 -5.09 3.15 0.81
C GLN A 6 -5.88 2.50 -0.32
N ALA A 7 -6.13 1.21 -0.18
CA ALA A 7 -7.03 0.47 -1.06
C ALA A 7 -7.96 -0.41 -0.22
N ASP A 8 -9.22 -0.50 -0.64
CA ASP A 8 -10.10 -1.58 -0.19
C ASP A 8 -9.57 -2.89 -0.76
N VAL A 9 -9.70 -4.00 -0.02
CA VAL A 9 -9.24 -5.32 -0.47
C VAL A 9 -10.33 -6.36 -0.26
N GLU A 10 -10.35 -7.41 -1.06
CA GLU A 10 -11.27 -8.51 -0.84
C GLU A 10 -10.99 -9.23 0.49
N PRO A 11 -12.02 -9.82 1.13
CA PRO A 11 -11.86 -10.53 2.40
C PRO A 11 -10.76 -11.59 2.37
N GLU A 12 -10.65 -12.35 1.28
CA GLU A 12 -9.66 -13.42 1.13
C GLU A 12 -8.22 -12.86 1.12
N VAL A 13 -8.03 -11.71 0.48
CA VAL A 13 -6.75 -10.99 0.47
C VAL A 13 -6.47 -10.39 1.85
N ALA A 14 -7.50 -9.84 2.50
CA ALA A 14 -7.39 -9.23 3.81
C ALA A 14 -6.97 -10.22 4.90
N GLU A 15 -7.24 -11.52 4.73
CA GLU A 15 -6.83 -12.58 5.63
C GLU A 15 -5.37 -13.02 5.44
N ASP A 16 -4.74 -12.69 4.31
CA ASP A 16 -3.33 -13.04 4.02
C ASP A 16 -2.39 -12.37 5.03
N GLN A 17 -1.68 -13.20 5.80
CA GLN A 17 -0.74 -12.73 6.82
C GLN A 17 0.40 -11.90 6.25
N LEU A 18 0.78 -12.13 4.99
CA LEU A 18 1.88 -11.47 4.29
C LEU A 18 1.47 -10.18 3.57
N LEU A 19 0.19 -9.80 3.59
CA LEU A 19 -0.28 -8.62 2.85
C LEU A 19 0.47 -7.34 3.26
N ALA A 20 0.88 -7.21 4.53
CA ALA A 20 1.62 -6.05 5.00
C ALA A 20 3.04 -6.02 4.41
N GLU A 21 3.75 -7.14 4.46
CA GLU A 21 5.09 -7.33 3.93
C GLU A 21 5.11 -7.19 2.41
N ALA A 22 4.11 -7.73 1.71
CA ALA A 22 3.95 -7.60 0.27
C ALA A 22 3.68 -6.14 -0.13
N THR A 23 2.79 -5.43 0.58
CA THR A 23 2.55 -4.01 0.31
C THR A 23 3.80 -3.17 0.53
N TRP A 24 4.59 -3.48 1.56
CA TRP A 24 5.87 -2.84 1.79
C TRP A 24 6.88 -3.15 0.67
N SER A 25 6.94 -4.40 0.22
CA SER A 25 7.85 -4.79 -0.86
C SER A 25 7.49 -4.11 -2.17
N TRP A 26 6.20 -3.94 -2.50
CA TRP A 26 5.81 -3.20 -3.71
C TRP A 26 6.35 -1.77 -3.73
N LEU A 27 6.38 -1.08 -2.59
CA LEU A 27 7.00 0.24 -2.50
C LEU A 27 8.51 0.17 -2.75
N THR A 28 9.22 -0.74 -2.10
CA THR A 28 10.69 -0.85 -2.27
C THR A 28 11.08 -1.31 -3.66
N ASP A 29 10.29 -2.20 -4.26
CA ASP A 29 10.49 -2.72 -5.60
C ASP A 29 10.22 -1.63 -6.64
N SER A 30 9.16 -0.82 -6.44
CA SER A 30 8.86 0.32 -7.32
C SER A 30 9.96 1.37 -7.28
N LEU A 31 10.48 1.69 -6.08
CA LEU A 31 11.63 2.61 -5.95
C LEU A 31 12.87 2.06 -6.66
N THR A 32 13.12 0.75 -6.55
CA THR A 32 14.26 0.09 -7.18
C THR A 32 14.11 0.04 -8.70
N ALA A 33 12.93 -0.31 -9.20
CA ALA A 33 12.62 -0.38 -10.64
C ALA A 33 12.77 0.97 -11.33
N GLU A 34 12.40 2.04 -10.63
CA GLU A 34 12.54 3.42 -11.12
C GLU A 34 13.95 4.00 -10.93
N GLY A 35 14.90 3.23 -10.39
CA GLY A 35 16.28 3.66 -10.17
C GLY A 35 16.39 4.82 -9.18
N VAL A 36 15.51 4.86 -8.18
CA VAL A 36 15.44 5.94 -7.21
C VAL A 36 16.43 5.71 -6.08
N ASP A 37 17.44 6.56 -5.98
CA ASP A 37 18.30 6.63 -4.81
C ASP A 37 17.63 7.37 -3.65
N TYR A 38 17.57 6.73 -2.49
CA TYR A 38 16.97 7.29 -1.29
C TYR A 38 17.74 6.92 -0.01
N GLN A 39 17.48 7.71 1.04
CA GLN A 39 17.94 7.47 2.40
C GLN A 39 16.75 7.53 3.36
N ARG A 40 16.94 7.02 4.59
CA ARG A 40 15.95 7.15 5.67
C ARG A 40 14.55 6.66 5.29
N LEU A 41 14.45 5.60 4.48
CA LEU A 41 13.17 4.97 4.18
C LEU A 41 12.58 4.38 5.46
N GLY A 42 11.32 4.71 5.72
CA GLY A 42 10.57 4.17 6.83
C GLY A 42 9.08 4.45 6.66
N GLY A 43 8.27 3.67 7.35
CA GLY A 43 6.83 3.77 7.24
C GLY A 43 6.11 2.65 7.99
N THR A 44 4.81 2.61 7.78
CA THR A 44 3.92 1.58 8.31
C THR A 44 3.00 1.10 7.21
N VAL A 45 2.73 -0.21 7.21
CA VAL A 45 1.59 -0.77 6.50
C VAL A 45 0.57 -1.22 7.55
N THR A 46 -0.65 -0.72 7.44
CA THR A 46 -1.76 -1.05 8.34
C THR A 46 -2.79 -1.85 7.58
N ARG A 47 -3.18 -3.00 8.13
CA ARG A 47 -4.32 -3.79 7.65
C ARG A 47 -5.51 -3.54 8.57
N THR A 48 -6.66 -3.28 7.99
CA THR A 48 -7.91 -3.13 8.73
C THR A 48 -8.90 -4.17 8.24
N SER A 49 -9.51 -4.89 9.19
CA SER A 49 -10.63 -5.79 8.93
C SER A 49 -11.74 -5.46 9.91
N SER A 50 -12.92 -5.15 9.39
CA SER A 50 -14.11 -4.82 10.15
C SER A 50 -15.22 -5.79 9.80
N ARG A 51 -15.81 -6.40 10.84
CA ARG A 51 -16.93 -7.31 10.73
C ARG A 51 -18.07 -6.83 11.63
N GLY A 52 -19.27 -6.77 11.07
CA GLY A 52 -20.48 -6.41 11.82
C GLY A 52 -20.95 -7.54 12.74
N PHE A 53 -21.50 -7.16 13.90
CA PHE A 53 -22.14 -8.06 14.86
C PHE A 53 -23.46 -7.44 15.34
N GLY A 54 -24.44 -8.26 15.71
CA GLY A 54 -25.73 -7.80 16.23
C GLY A 54 -26.50 -6.96 15.21
N ALA A 55 -26.70 -5.67 15.49
CA ALA A 55 -27.44 -4.78 14.58
C ALA A 55 -26.76 -4.56 13.22
N LEU A 56 -25.46 -4.82 13.12
CA LEU A 56 -24.68 -4.74 11.88
C LEU A 56 -24.47 -6.13 11.24
N GLU A 57 -25.12 -7.16 11.78
CA GLU A 57 -25.06 -8.51 11.24
C GLU A 57 -25.73 -8.53 9.86
N GLY A 58 -24.97 -8.92 8.83
CA GLY A 58 -25.40 -8.88 7.42
C GLY A 58 -24.87 -7.69 6.62
N GLU A 59 -24.26 -6.68 7.26
CA GLU A 59 -23.49 -5.67 6.53
C GLU A 59 -22.23 -6.29 5.91
N ARG A 60 -21.82 -5.80 4.73
CA ARG A 60 -20.60 -6.26 4.08
C ARG A 60 -19.40 -5.89 4.94
N ALA A 61 -18.58 -6.87 5.29
CA ALA A 61 -17.31 -6.64 5.95
C ALA A 61 -16.47 -5.64 5.12
N SER A 62 -15.82 -4.69 5.79
CA SER A 62 -14.90 -3.77 5.15
C SER A 62 -13.48 -4.16 5.49
N ASN A 63 -12.64 -4.29 4.47
CA ASN A 63 -11.23 -4.56 4.63
C ASN A 63 -10.43 -3.57 3.80
N ALA A 64 -9.32 -3.12 4.35
CA ALA A 64 -8.44 -2.17 3.68
C ALA A 64 -6.98 -2.42 4.04
N VAL A 65 -6.10 -2.04 3.13
CA VAL A 65 -4.67 -1.91 3.36
C VAL A 65 -4.25 -0.46 3.14
N GLU A 66 -3.50 0.07 4.10
CA GLU A 66 -3.02 1.45 4.11
C GLU A 66 -1.50 1.44 4.22
N VAL A 67 -0.81 2.24 3.40
CA VAL A 67 0.63 2.48 3.48
C VAL A 67 0.90 3.96 3.73
N ARG A 68 1.70 4.22 4.77
CA ARG A 68 2.25 5.53 5.10
C ARG A 68 3.75 5.41 5.10
N ALA A 69 4.42 6.13 4.21
CA ALA A 69 5.86 6.02 4.10
C ALA A 69 6.51 7.37 3.83
N SER A 70 7.77 7.46 4.22
CA SER A 70 8.62 8.59 3.89
C SER A 70 10.05 8.14 3.65
N TRP A 71 10.75 8.88 2.80
CA TRP A 71 12.16 8.71 2.53
C TRP A 71 12.77 10.03 2.07
N SER A 72 14.09 10.15 2.14
CA SER A 72 14.85 11.32 1.67
C SER A 72 15.49 11.01 0.32
N PRO A 73 15.03 11.59 -0.80
CA PRO A 73 15.69 11.46 -2.10
C PRO A 73 17.13 11.95 -2.02
N VAL A 74 18.07 11.22 -2.60
CA VAL A 74 19.50 11.62 -2.63
C VAL A 74 19.76 12.70 -3.68
N ASN A 75 18.96 12.72 -4.75
CA ASN A 75 19.11 13.63 -5.87
C ASN A 75 17.75 14.22 -6.31
N ARG A 76 17.75 15.04 -7.36
CA ARG A 76 16.53 15.70 -7.90
C ARG A 76 15.81 14.86 -8.97
N HIS A 77 15.89 13.53 -8.92
CA HIS A 77 15.15 12.64 -9.82
C HIS A 77 13.66 12.56 -9.45
N VAL A 78 12.98 13.70 -9.50
CA VAL A 78 11.58 13.87 -9.07
C VAL A 78 10.65 12.96 -9.85
N ALA A 79 10.86 12.82 -11.17
CA ALA A 79 10.02 11.97 -12.00
C ALA A 79 10.06 10.49 -11.57
N GLY A 80 11.22 9.96 -11.16
CA GLY A 80 11.34 8.61 -10.62
C GLY A 80 10.57 8.43 -9.30
N GLN A 81 10.60 9.44 -8.42
CA GLN A 81 9.81 9.43 -7.18
C GLN A 81 8.31 9.26 -7.46
N PHE A 82 7.79 10.00 -8.44
CA PHE A 82 6.37 9.96 -8.79
C PHE A 82 5.98 8.68 -9.52
N ARG A 83 6.83 8.17 -10.42
CA ARG A 83 6.57 6.88 -11.08
C ARG A 83 6.57 5.73 -10.09
N ALA A 84 7.53 5.69 -9.16
CA ALA A 84 7.54 4.67 -8.10
C ALA A 84 6.29 4.72 -7.23
N PHE A 85 5.76 5.91 -6.95
CA PHE A 85 4.47 6.04 -6.25
C PHE A 85 3.29 5.58 -7.12
N GLY A 86 3.31 5.88 -8.43
CA GLY A 86 2.31 5.39 -9.38
C GLY A 86 2.30 3.87 -9.49
N ASP A 87 3.47 3.23 -9.53
CA ASP A 87 3.62 1.78 -9.58
C ASP A 87 3.08 1.12 -8.31
N LEU A 88 3.38 1.68 -7.13
CA LEU A 88 2.77 1.25 -5.86
C LEU A 88 1.24 1.31 -5.93
N LEU A 89 0.67 2.42 -6.43
CA LEU A 89 -0.78 2.55 -6.58
C LEU A 89 -1.35 1.52 -7.55
N ALA A 90 -0.62 1.19 -8.63
CA ALA A 90 -1.01 0.15 -9.56
C ALA A 90 -1.01 -1.24 -8.90
N TYR A 91 0.03 -1.60 -8.14
CA TYR A 91 0.07 -2.85 -7.38
C TYR A 91 -1.07 -2.96 -6.37
N MET A 92 -1.30 -1.89 -5.59
CA MET A 92 -2.40 -1.84 -4.62
C MET A 92 -3.77 -1.93 -5.31
N GLY A 93 -3.94 -1.28 -6.47
CA GLY A 93 -5.18 -1.32 -7.24
C GLY A 93 -5.48 -2.68 -7.86
N VAL A 94 -4.46 -3.43 -8.30
CA VAL A 94 -4.64 -4.81 -8.80
C VAL A 94 -5.05 -5.74 -7.66
N THR A 95 -4.49 -5.54 -6.47
CA THR A 95 -4.75 -6.37 -5.28
C THR A 95 -6.09 -6.03 -4.61
N ALA A 96 -6.70 -4.90 -4.96
CA ALA A 96 -7.98 -4.44 -4.45
C ALA A 96 -9.21 -5.11 -5.09
N GLY A 97 -8.99 -5.88 -6.16
CA GLY A 97 -10.07 -6.34 -7.02
C GLY A 97 -10.58 -5.23 -7.92
N ALA A 98 -10.44 -5.41 -9.23
CA ALA A 98 -11.21 -4.62 -10.18
C ALA A 98 -12.70 -4.85 -9.88
N LYS A 99 -13.37 -3.81 -9.41
CA LYS A 99 -14.83 -3.80 -9.31
C LYS A 99 -15.46 -3.77 -10.70
#